data_AF-A0A355BKG4-F1
#
_entry.id   AF-A0A355BKG4-F1
#
_cell.length_a   1.000
_cell.length_b   1.000
_cell.length_c   1.000
_cell.angle_alpha   90.00
_cell.angle_beta   90.00
_cell.angle_gamma   90.00
#
_symmetry.space_group_name_H-M   'P 1'
#
loop_
_entity.id
_entity.type
_entity.pdbx_description
1 polymer ?
#
loop_
_entity_poly.entity_id
_entity_poly.type
_entity_poly.pdbx_seq_one_letter_code
_entity_poly.pdbx_strand_id
1 'polypeptide(L)'
;MEKFDLLQDIAKRTAGDIYLGIVGPVRTGKSTFIKRFMDLMVLPNITDANDRERTKDALPQSGAGRTIMTTEPKFIPDDGVEITIDNI
;
A
#
# COMPACT_ATOMS: atom_id res chain seq x y z
N MET A 1 -10.61 -1.78 -28.57
CA MET A 1 -10.40 -2.56 -27.34
C MET A 1 -10.87 -1.68 -26.21
N GLU A 2 -12.05 -1.96 -25.64
CA GLU A 2 -12.50 -1.19 -24.49
C GLU A 2 -11.44 -1.30 -23.40
N LYS A 3 -10.92 -0.16 -22.94
CA LYS A 3 -10.05 -0.12 -21.76
C LYS A 3 -10.93 -0.56 -20.61
N PHE A 4 -10.79 -1.82 -20.23
CA PHE A 4 -11.39 -2.33 -19.01
C PHE A 4 -10.73 -1.58 -17.84
N ASP A 5 -11.39 -0.53 -17.37
CA ASP A 5 -10.89 0.32 -16.30
C ASP A 5 -11.27 -0.30 -14.95
N LEU A 6 -10.55 -1.38 -14.62
CA LEU A 6 -10.77 -2.20 -13.43
C LEU A 6 -10.85 -1.34 -12.17
N LEU A 7 -10.03 -0.28 -12.07
CA LEU A 7 -9.99 0.58 -10.89
C LEU A 7 -11.23 1.47 -10.82
N GLN A 8 -11.66 2.04 -11.95
CA GLN A 8 -12.90 2.80 -12.01
C GLN A 8 -14.13 1.93 -11.67
N ASP A 9 -14.13 0.68 -12.13
CA ASP A 9 -15.20 -0.27 -11.87
C ASP A 9 -15.25 -0.72 -10.40
N ILE A 10 -14.09 -0.93 -9.78
CA ILE A 10 -14.00 -1.22 -8.34
C ILE A 10 -14.48 -0.01 -7.54
N ALA A 11 -13.95 1.19 -7.83
CA ALA A 11 -14.31 2.42 -7.13
C ALA A 11 -15.82 2.70 -7.16
N LYS A 12 -16.48 2.50 -8.31
CA LYS A 12 -17.94 2.65 -8.43
C LYS A 12 -18.72 1.67 -7.54
N ARG A 13 -18.19 0.48 -7.28
CA ARG A 13 -18.86 -0.57 -6.50
C ARG A 13 -18.53 -0.50 -5.01
N THR A 14 -17.36 0.03 -4.66
CA THR A 14 -16.86 0.12 -3.28
C THR A 14 -16.89 1.54 -2.73
N ALA A 15 -17.54 2.48 -3.43
CA ALA A 15 -17.57 3.90 -3.10
C ALA A 15 -16.17 4.54 -2.99
N GLY A 16 -15.19 4.00 -3.71
CA GLY A 16 -13.80 4.45 -3.70
C GLY A 16 -12.90 3.74 -2.71
N ASP A 17 -13.46 2.97 -1.78
CA ASP A 17 -12.65 2.28 -0.76
C ASP A 17 -12.03 0.99 -1.30
N ILE A 18 -10.71 0.86 -1.18
CA ILE A 18 -9.97 -0.32 -1.66
C ILE A 18 -9.08 -0.85 -0.54
N TYR A 19 -9.33 -2.10 -0.14
CA TYR A 19 -8.49 -2.83 0.81
C TYR A 19 -7.64 -3.86 0.08
N LEU A 20 -6.32 -3.79 0.24
CA LEU A 20 -5.37 -4.70 -0.41
C LEU A 20 -4.86 -5.77 0.57
N GLY A 21 -5.36 -7.00 0.41
CA GLY A 21 -4.86 -8.17 1.12
C GLY A 21 -3.74 -8.87 0.35
N ILE A 22 -2.51 -8.87 0.90
CA ILE A 22 -1.35 -9.48 0.22
C ILE A 22 -0.93 -10.76 0.94
N VAL A 23 -1.18 -11.90 0.28
CA VAL A 23 -0.91 -13.24 0.82
C VAL A 23 0.10 -14.01 -0.03
N GLY A 24 0.83 -14.94 0.58
CA GLY A 24 1.69 -15.87 -0.14
C GLY A 24 2.91 -16.38 0.65
N PRO A 25 3.62 -17.38 0.10
CA PRO A 25 4.74 -18.06 0.77
C PRO A 25 5.89 -17.15 1.19
N VAL A 26 6.76 -17.62 2.08
CA VAL A 26 7.93 -16.85 2.56
C VAL A 26 8.86 -16.47 1.38
N ARG A 27 9.44 -15.25 1.43
CA ARG A 27 10.37 -14.71 0.41
C ARG A 27 9.83 -14.57 -1.03
N THR A 28 8.52 -14.51 -1.23
CA THR A 28 7.92 -14.21 -2.54
C THR A 28 7.86 -12.71 -2.89
N GLY A 29 8.59 -11.85 -2.16
CA GLY A 29 8.65 -10.41 -2.44
C GLY A 29 7.47 -9.58 -1.92
N LYS A 30 6.56 -10.16 -1.11
CA LYS A 30 5.40 -9.44 -0.54
C LYS A 30 5.78 -8.14 0.18
N SER A 31 6.74 -8.19 1.09
CA SER A 31 7.19 -7.00 1.84
C SER A 31 7.80 -5.94 0.90
N THR A 32 8.51 -6.38 -0.15
CA THR A 32 9.08 -5.49 -1.17
C THR A 32 7.98 -4.79 -1.97
N PHE A 33 6.92 -5.52 -2.34
CA PHE A 33 5.77 -4.93 -3.03
C PHE A 33 5.05 -3.92 -2.13
N ILE A 34 4.72 -4.29 -0.88
CA ILE A 34 4.03 -3.40 0.07
C ILE A 34 4.81 -2.10 0.22
N LYS A 35 6.12 -2.20 0.50
CA LYS A 35 6.97 -1.04 0.68
C LYS A 35 7.00 -0.15 -0.56
N ARG A 36 7.24 -0.73 -1.75
CA ARG A 36 7.26 0.03 -3.01
C ARG A 36 5.91 0.68 -3.35
N PHE A 37 4.81 -0.03 -3.13
CA PHE A 37 3.47 0.51 -3.39
C PHE A 37 3.18 1.69 -2.45
N MET A 38 3.49 1.53 -1.16
CA MET A 38 3.32 2.59 -0.18
C MET A 38 4.20 3.80 -0.48
N ASP A 39 5.47 3.60 -0.84
CA ASP A 39 6.42 4.67 -1.18
C ASP A 39 5.99 5.47 -2.43
N LEU A 40 5.43 4.80 -3.44
CA LEU A 40 5.12 5.41 -4.74
C LEU A 40 3.68 5.95 -4.83
N MET A 41 2.71 5.22 -4.27
CA MET A 41 1.29 5.50 -4.48
C MET A 41 0.61 6.10 -3.25
N VAL A 42 1.10 5.83 -2.03
CA VAL A 42 0.37 6.19 -0.80
C VAL A 42 1.04 7.36 -0.07
N LEU A 43 2.31 7.22 0.33
CA LEU A 43 3.03 8.24 1.08
C LEU A 43 3.03 9.64 0.43
N PRO A 44 3.15 9.80 -0.90
CA PRO A 44 3.09 11.12 -1.53
C PRO A 44 1.75 11.84 -1.37
N ASN A 45 0.66 11.10 -1.12
CA ASN A 45 -0.68 11.64 -1.00
C ASN A 45 -1.08 11.97 0.46
N ILE A 46 -0.24 11.61 1.44
CA ILE A 46 -0.46 11.99 2.85
C ILE A 46 0.01 13.43 3.06
N THR A 47 -0.92 14.33 3.34
CA THR A 47 -0.67 15.77 3.52
C THR A 47 -0.10 16.11 4.91
N ASP A 48 -0.52 15.38 5.95
CA ASP A 48 0.03 15.54 7.30
C ASP A 48 1.42 14.90 7.41
N ALA A 49 2.41 15.70 7.77
CA ALA A 49 3.80 15.26 7.88
C ALA A 49 4.01 14.22 9.01
N ASN A 50 3.29 14.36 10.13
CA ASN A 50 3.39 13.43 11.26
C ASN A 50 2.80 12.08 10.87
N ASP A 51 1.64 12.06 10.20
CA ASP A 51 1.02 10.80 9.76
C ASP A 51 1.83 10.14 8.65
N ARG A 52 2.47 10.92 7.78
CA ARG A 52 3.39 10.39 6.76
C ARG A 52 4.60 9.72 7.40
N GLU A 53 5.20 10.35 8.42
CA GLU A 53 6.35 9.81 9.14
C GLU A 53 5.98 8.54 9.93
N ARG A 54 4.86 8.57 10.67
CA ARG A 54 4.32 7.39 11.37
C ARG A 54 4.01 6.24 10.43
N THR A 55 3.40 6.52 9.28
CA THR A 55 3.09 5.50 8.26
C THR A 55 4.38 4.89 7.71
N LYS A 56 5.40 5.71 7.42
CA LYS A 56 6.70 5.23 6.94
C LYS A 56 7.40 4.34 7.96
N ASP A 57 7.34 4.69 9.25
CA ASP A 57 7.93 3.90 10.33
C ASP A 57 7.22 2.55 10.52
N ALA A 58 5.94 2.48 10.18
CA ALA A 58 5.16 1.25 10.22
C ALA A 58 5.39 0.29 9.04
N LEU A 59 6.01 0.76 7.95
CA LEU A 59 6.22 -0.08 6.76
C LEU A 59 7.19 -1.23 7.04
N PRO A 60 6.97 -2.41 6.43
CA PRO A 60 7.85 -3.54 6.59
C PRO A 60 9.26 -3.19 6.09
N GLN A 61 10.26 -3.40 6.95
CA GLN A 61 11.65 -3.25 6.55
C GLN A 61 12.05 -4.45 5.67
N SER A 62 12.44 -4.16 4.43
CA SER A 62 12.96 -5.17 3.51
C SER A 62 14.38 -5.57 3.94
N GLY A 63 14.52 -6.63 4.73
CA GLY A 63 15.82 -7.20 5.09
C GLY A 63 16.42 -8.04 3.96
N ALA A 64 17.63 -7.73 3.51
CA ALA A 64 18.39 -8.52 2.53
C ALA A 64 19.08 -9.77 3.12
N GLY A 65 18.88 -10.05 4.41
CA GLY A 65 19.52 -11.15 5.13
C GLY A 65 18.78 -12.49 5.04
N ARG A 66 19.49 -13.59 5.33
CA ARG A 66 18.89 -14.94 5.47
C ARG A 66 17.89 -15.04 6.62
N THR A 67 17.96 -14.14 7.59
CA THR A 67 17.10 -14.04 8.77
C THR A 67 15.74 -13.40 8.43
N ILE A 68 14.65 -13.99 8.91
CA ILE A 68 13.29 -13.44 8.73
C ILE A 68 13.21 -12.15 9.55
N MET A 69 13.18 -11.00 8.88
CA MET A 69 13.07 -9.67 9.47
C MET A 69 11.68 -9.06 9.27
N THR A 70 10.64 -9.89 9.16
CA THR A 70 9.27 -9.37 9.09
C THR A 70 8.83 -8.96 10.49
N THR A 71 8.95 -7.67 10.79
CA THR A 71 8.16 -7.08 11.87
C THR A 71 6.70 -7.08 11.42
N GLU A 72 5.81 -7.56 12.29
CA GLU A 72 4.36 -7.41 12.09
C GLU A 72 4.07 -5.90 12.09
N PRO A 73 3.58 -5.32 10.98
CA PRO A 73 3.25 -3.90 10.95
C PRO A 73 2.05 -3.71 11.89
N LYS A 74 2.30 -3.08 13.05
CA LYS A 74 1.27 -2.81 14.06
C LYS A 74 0.31 -1.69 13.67
N PHE A 75 0.59 -0.99 12.57
CA PHE A 75 -0.14 0.21 12.20
C PHE A 75 -0.86 -0.01 10.88
N ILE A 76 -2.17 -0.18 10.99
CA ILE A 76 -3.13 0.06 9.92
C ILE A 76 -3.55 1.51 10.14
N PRO A 77 -3.45 2.41 9.15
CA PRO A 77 -3.97 3.77 9.26
C PRO A 77 -5.44 3.74 9.71
N ASP A 78 -5.83 4.67 10.59
CA ASP A 78 -7.21 4.75 11.08
C ASP A 78 -8.20 5.03 9.92
N ASP A 79 -7.75 5.81 8.94
CA ASP A 79 -8.49 6.15 7.71
C ASP A 79 -7.68 5.81 6.45
N GLY A 80 -8.38 5.51 5.36
CA GLY A 80 -7.76 5.29 4.04
C GLY A 80 -7.10 6.54 3.49
N VAL A 81 -5.99 6.38 2.76
CA VAL A 81 -5.35 7.49 2.04
C VAL A 81 -5.98 7.61 0.66
N GLU A 82 -6.50 8.79 0.35
CA GLU A 82 -7.03 9.09 -0.98
C GLU A 82 -5.89 9.13 -2.00
N ILE A 83 -6.04 8.39 -3.09
CA ILE A 83 -5.05 8.34 -4.17
C ILE A 83 -5.68 8.84 -5.47
N THR A 84 -5.01 9.78 -6.14
CA THR A 84 -5.40 10.21 -7.49
C THR A 84 -4.62 9.40 -8.51
N ILE A 85 -5.30 8.82 -9.49
CA ILE A 85 -4.68 8.05 -10.57
C ILE A 85 -4.81 8.87 -11.85
N ASP A 86 -3.72 9.50 -12.28
CA ASP A 86 -3.69 10.29 -13.52
C ASP A 86 -3.94 9.36 -14.73
N ASN A 87 -5.00 9.65 -15.48
CA ASN A 87 -5.62 8.87 -16.58
C ASN A 87 -6.80 7.95 -16.22
N ILE A 88 -7.53 8.28 -15.15
CA ILE A 88 -8.96 7.94 -15.01
C ILE A 88 -9.80 9.21 -15.23
#